data_AF-A0A1D2WKL8-F1
#
_entry.id   AF-A0A1D2WKL8-F1
#
_cell.length_a   1.000
_cell.length_b   1.000
_cell.length_c   1.000
_cell.angle_alpha   90.00
_cell.angle_beta   90.00
_cell.angle_gamma   90.00
#
_symmetry.space_group_name_H-M   'P 1'
#
loop_
_entity.id
_entity.type
_entity.pdbx_description
1 polymer ?
#
loop_
_entity_poly.entity_id
_entity_poly.type
_entity_poly.pdbx_seq_one_letter_code
_entity_poly.pdbx_strand_id
1 'polypeptide(L)'
;MENESHESKIDVRIIVSGLDIAQLVSKAVNNIHLENDYNIVVSSIIPTVELSIVKKVASGADILLIGGYGSDETYNILFNELKTDFNHIGLFDYNNIIVEDESIDFKLAEKEILNSIIKSTLSYSLNLINVHTLENKLMKVTHNYNNLLDDYNQVLKENEVLSQENNELMEDIKELKSDFNAFKLRYEDIYSKEILEIFSLDDLWQETFRQDLLDGDRIVIATDKFKPDDILVGQGFIASQSKEKAIEWLKIIRTALIFVDDNAGDLKKESGIGEEENIPEDKDDYDMSNTFENFWD
;
A
#
# COMPACT_ATOMS: atom_id res chain seq x y z
N MET A 1 20.34 11.45 -35.92
CA MET A 1 21.58 12.08 -35.41
C MET A 1 22.67 11.07 -35.64
N GLU A 2 23.53 11.33 -36.62
CA GLU A 2 24.70 10.51 -36.87
C GLU A 2 25.60 10.60 -35.63
N ASN A 3 25.89 9.46 -35.01
CA ASN A 3 26.92 9.37 -33.98
C ASN A 3 28.25 9.62 -34.68
N GLU A 4 28.78 10.83 -34.57
CA GLU A 4 30.21 11.06 -34.75
C GLU A 4 30.92 10.19 -33.71
N SER A 5 31.49 9.07 -34.15
CA SER A 5 32.43 8.32 -33.35
C SER A 5 33.66 9.21 -33.20
N HIS A 6 33.71 10.00 -32.13
CA HIS A 6 34.96 10.56 -31.67
C HIS A 6 35.88 9.38 -31.35
N GLU A 7 36.75 9.03 -32.30
CA GLU A 7 37.86 8.10 -32.07
C GLU A 7 38.78 8.77 -31.04
N SER A 8 38.54 8.48 -29.75
CA SER A 8 39.37 8.98 -28.68
C SER A 8 40.76 8.37 -28.82
N LYS A 9 41.75 9.19 -29.16
CA LYS A 9 43.15 8.79 -29.25
C LYS A 9 43.71 8.54 -27.85
N ILE A 10 44.57 7.54 -27.71
CA ILE A 10 45.22 7.22 -26.44
C ILE A 10 46.28 8.28 -26.14
N ASP A 11 46.17 8.95 -24.99
CA ASP A 11 47.13 9.97 -24.55
C ASP A 11 48.31 9.34 -23.79
N VAL A 12 49.52 9.52 -24.31
CA VAL A 12 50.78 9.10 -23.69
C VAL A 12 51.57 10.32 -23.24
N ARG A 13 52.03 10.30 -21.98
CA ARG A 13 53.00 11.30 -21.47
C ARG A 13 54.26 10.61 -20.98
N ILE A 14 55.41 11.21 -21.27
CA ILE A 14 56.72 10.61 -20.96
C ILE A 14 57.46 11.53 -19.98
N ILE A 15 57.75 11.04 -18.78
CA ILE A 15 58.57 11.71 -17.78
C ILE A 15 60.01 11.28 -17.99
N VAL A 16 60.93 12.22 -18.02
CA VAL A 16 62.37 11.95 -18.16
C VAL A 16 63.18 12.82 -17.20
N SER A 17 64.36 12.32 -16.83
CA SER A 17 65.22 12.94 -15.81
C SER A 17 65.92 14.23 -16.26
N GLY A 18 66.02 14.50 -17.57
CA GLY A 18 66.77 15.64 -18.10
C GLY A 18 66.35 16.09 -19.50
N LEU A 19 66.80 17.29 -19.88
CA LEU A 19 66.52 17.92 -21.18
C LEU A 19 67.19 17.21 -22.36
N ASP A 20 68.35 16.61 -22.12
CA ASP A 20 69.10 15.79 -23.07
C ASP A 20 68.28 14.57 -23.51
N ILE A 21 67.75 13.82 -22.55
CA ILE A 21 66.89 12.66 -22.82
C ILE A 21 65.57 13.12 -23.44
N ALA A 22 65.01 14.25 -23.00
CA ALA A 22 63.77 14.79 -23.59
C ALA A 22 63.93 15.13 -25.08
N GLN A 23 65.06 15.72 -25.48
CA GLN A 23 65.35 16.00 -26.89
C GLN A 23 65.44 14.71 -27.71
N LEU A 24 66.06 13.67 -27.14
CA LEU A 24 66.19 12.38 -27.80
C LEU A 24 64.83 11.68 -27.95
N VAL A 25 64.04 11.63 -26.88
CA VAL A 25 62.67 11.09 -26.90
C VAL A 25 61.81 11.86 -27.89
N SER A 26 61.91 13.19 -27.95
CA SER A 26 61.16 14.00 -28.91
C SER A 26 61.49 13.63 -30.36
N LYS A 27 62.76 13.42 -30.67
CA LYS A 27 63.18 12.95 -32.01
C LYS A 27 62.68 11.54 -32.31
N ALA A 28 62.79 10.63 -31.34
CA ALA A 28 62.32 9.25 -31.48
C ALA A 28 60.81 9.20 -31.72
N VAL A 29 60.01 9.89 -30.89
CA VAL A 29 58.55 9.98 -31.04
C VAL A 29 58.15 10.53 -32.41
N ASN A 30 58.82 11.57 -32.91
CA ASN A 30 58.51 12.13 -34.24
C ASN A 30 58.81 11.16 -35.40
N ASN A 31 59.70 10.20 -35.20
CA ASN A 31 60.03 9.21 -36.22
C ASN A 31 59.10 7.99 -36.19
N ILE A 32 58.47 7.72 -35.04
CA ILE A 32 57.46 6.68 -34.90
C ILE A 32 56.10 7.27 -35.29
N HIS A 33 55.43 6.68 -36.27
CA HIS A 33 54.11 7.14 -36.71
C HIS A 33 52.98 6.64 -35.78
N LEU A 34 53.13 6.87 -34.45
CA LEU A 34 52.24 6.33 -33.41
C LEU A 34 50.76 6.67 -33.63
N GLU A 35 50.49 7.85 -34.16
CA GLU A 35 49.12 8.32 -34.40
C GLU A 35 48.46 7.55 -35.55
N ASN A 36 49.18 7.31 -36.64
CA ASN A 36 48.66 6.62 -37.82
C ASN A 36 48.62 5.10 -37.65
N ASP A 37 49.66 4.54 -37.02
CA ASP A 37 49.84 3.09 -36.93
C ASP A 37 49.07 2.49 -35.74
N TYR A 38 48.86 3.26 -34.67
CA TYR A 38 48.35 2.74 -33.39
C TYR A 38 47.24 3.59 -32.75
N ASN A 39 46.84 4.72 -33.35
CA ASN A 39 45.90 5.68 -32.75
C ASN A 39 46.35 6.22 -31.37
N ILE A 40 47.67 6.39 -31.21
CA ILE A 40 48.33 6.84 -29.98
C ILE A 40 48.96 8.23 -30.21
N VAL A 41 48.80 9.13 -29.26
CA VAL A 41 49.42 10.47 -29.29
C VAL A 41 50.30 10.66 -28.06
N VAL A 42 51.56 11.06 -28.27
CA VAL A 42 52.42 11.52 -27.16
C VAL A 42 52.16 13.01 -26.95
N SER A 43 51.30 13.37 -26.01
CA SER A 43 50.92 14.78 -25.80
C SER A 43 51.97 15.61 -25.08
N SER A 44 52.85 14.98 -24.29
CA SER A 44 53.84 15.70 -23.50
C SER A 44 55.07 14.85 -23.15
N ILE A 45 56.23 15.51 -23.21
CA ILE A 45 57.50 15.01 -22.67
C ILE A 45 57.90 15.95 -21.53
N ILE A 46 58.02 15.41 -20.32
CA ILE A 46 58.20 16.13 -19.06
C ILE A 46 59.64 15.95 -18.60
N PRO A 47 60.54 16.94 -18.80
CA PRO A 47 61.96 16.83 -18.48
C PRO A 47 62.27 17.13 -17.01
N THR A 48 61.51 16.56 -16.09
CA THR A 48 61.71 16.71 -14.65
C THR A 48 61.16 15.51 -13.89
N VAL A 49 61.81 15.17 -12.78
CA VAL A 49 61.34 14.17 -11.81
C VAL A 49 60.74 14.82 -10.56
N GLU A 50 60.60 16.15 -10.54
CA GLU A 50 60.02 16.86 -9.40
C GLU A 50 58.53 16.54 -9.26
N LEU A 51 58.19 15.85 -8.16
CA LEU A 51 56.84 15.33 -7.91
C LEU A 51 55.74 16.39 -8.03
N SER A 52 56.00 17.62 -7.58
CA SER A 52 55.02 18.72 -7.57
C SER A 52 54.56 19.12 -8.99
N ILE A 53 55.50 19.11 -9.94
CA ILE A 53 55.28 19.44 -11.34
C ILE A 53 54.70 18.21 -12.04
N VAL A 54 55.32 17.06 -11.84
CA VAL A 54 54.93 15.81 -12.49
C VAL A 54 53.47 15.46 -12.17
N LYS A 55 53.02 15.58 -10.92
CA LYS A 55 51.61 15.33 -10.55
C LYS A 55 50.61 16.18 -11.34
N LYS A 56 50.93 17.45 -11.58
CA LYS A 56 50.05 18.37 -12.32
C LYS A 56 50.04 18.04 -13.81
N VAL A 57 51.22 17.77 -14.38
CA VAL A 57 51.39 17.61 -15.83
C VAL A 57 51.11 16.17 -16.28
N ALA A 58 51.19 15.17 -15.41
CA ALA A 58 50.83 13.78 -15.71
C ALA A 58 49.33 13.49 -15.53
N SER A 59 48.57 14.39 -14.91
CA SER A 59 47.14 14.18 -14.62
C SER A 59 46.31 14.07 -15.90
N GLY A 60 45.48 13.02 -15.98
CA GLY A 60 44.59 12.77 -17.12
C GLY A 60 45.26 12.13 -18.33
N ALA A 61 46.51 11.66 -18.24
CA ALA A 61 47.11 10.80 -19.26
C ALA A 61 46.60 9.36 -19.12
N ASP A 62 46.33 8.69 -20.25
CA ASP A 62 45.96 7.28 -20.25
C ASP A 62 47.17 6.40 -19.93
N ILE A 63 48.33 6.72 -20.51
CA ILE A 63 49.60 6.03 -20.29
C ILE A 63 50.67 7.04 -19.89
N LEU A 64 51.37 6.74 -18.81
CA LEU A 64 52.49 7.49 -18.31
C LEU A 64 53.75 6.62 -18.38
N LEU A 65 54.75 7.05 -19.14
CA LEU A 65 56.05 6.40 -19.16
C LEU A 65 57.00 7.16 -18.24
N ILE A 66 57.59 6.48 -17.26
CA ILE A 66 58.58 7.05 -16.37
C ILE A 66 59.96 6.58 -16.81
N GLY A 67 60.81 7.52 -17.22
CA GLY A 67 62.18 7.28 -17.60
C GLY A 67 63.08 7.08 -16.38
N GLY A 68 63.91 6.05 -16.40
CA GLY A 68 64.85 5.74 -15.33
C GLY A 68 65.81 4.60 -15.69
N TYR A 69 66.77 4.34 -14.82
CA TYR A 69 67.69 3.21 -14.96
C TYR A 69 67.11 1.99 -14.24
N GLY A 70 66.11 1.35 -14.86
CA GLY A 70 65.35 0.30 -14.19
C GLY A 70 64.32 0.84 -13.18
N SER A 71 63.84 -0.04 -12.30
CA SER A 71 62.90 0.31 -11.21
C SER A 71 63.61 0.93 -10.01
N ASP A 72 64.30 2.05 -10.23
CA ASP A 72 65.01 2.79 -9.19
C ASP A 72 64.06 3.45 -8.16
N GLU A 73 64.64 4.08 -7.13
CA GLU A 73 63.86 4.73 -6.07
C GLU A 73 62.94 5.84 -6.62
N THR A 74 63.42 6.60 -7.62
CA THR A 74 62.65 7.67 -8.27
C THR A 74 61.44 7.11 -9.00
N TYR A 75 61.63 6.02 -9.76
CA TYR A 75 60.56 5.31 -10.44
C TYR A 75 59.49 4.84 -9.45
N ASN A 76 59.89 4.21 -8.34
CA ASN A 76 58.95 3.67 -7.36
C ASN A 76 58.14 4.78 -6.66
N ILE A 77 58.77 5.91 -6.33
CA ILE A 77 58.09 7.07 -5.76
C ILE A 77 57.06 7.62 -6.76
N LEU A 78 57.48 7.89 -8.00
CA LEU A 78 56.58 8.42 -9.03
C LEU A 78 55.47 7.43 -9.38
N PHE A 79 55.77 6.14 -9.43
CA PHE A 79 54.77 5.09 -9.68
C PHE A 79 53.67 5.14 -8.61
N ASN A 80 54.02 5.09 -7.34
CA ASN A 80 53.03 5.06 -6.25
C ASN A 80 52.20 6.36 -6.18
N GLU A 81 52.84 7.50 -6.42
CA GLU A 81 52.20 8.80 -6.28
C GLU A 81 51.35 9.22 -7.49
N LEU A 82 51.62 8.64 -8.67
CA LEU A 82 50.93 8.97 -9.92
C LEU A 82 49.95 7.88 -10.35
N LYS A 83 50.03 6.68 -9.76
CA LYS A 83 49.13 5.58 -10.10
C LYS A 83 47.71 5.91 -9.67
N THR A 84 46.79 5.79 -10.62
CA THR A 84 45.35 5.87 -10.43
C THR A 84 44.69 4.59 -10.92
N ASP A 85 43.39 4.47 -10.65
CA ASP A 85 42.59 3.34 -11.11
C ASP A 85 42.46 3.27 -12.65
N PHE A 86 42.66 4.41 -13.33
CA PHE A 86 42.36 4.56 -14.76
C PHE A 86 43.58 4.78 -15.65
N ASN A 87 44.71 5.24 -15.10
CA ASN A 87 45.94 5.43 -15.86
C ASN A 87 46.88 4.21 -15.78
N HIS A 88 47.77 4.09 -16.75
CA HIS A 88 48.82 3.07 -16.78
C HIS A 88 50.18 3.70 -16.62
N ILE A 89 51.06 3.03 -15.88
CA ILE A 89 52.42 3.48 -15.67
C ILE A 89 53.37 2.41 -16.20
N GLY A 90 54.26 2.82 -17.10
CA GLY A 90 55.32 1.99 -17.66
C GLY A 90 56.69 2.54 -17.35
N LEU A 91 57.67 1.65 -17.30
CA LEU A 91 59.09 2.02 -17.25
C LEU A 91 59.59 2.25 -18.68
N PHE A 92 60.20 3.40 -18.91
CA PHE A 92 61.04 3.68 -20.07
C PHE A 92 62.51 3.52 -19.63
N ASP A 93 63.10 2.36 -19.93
CA ASP A 93 64.38 1.97 -19.34
C ASP A 93 65.56 2.55 -20.15
N TYR A 94 66.32 3.43 -19.50
CA TYR A 94 67.51 4.04 -20.10
C TYR A 94 68.60 3.02 -20.43
N ASN A 95 68.65 1.88 -19.75
CA ASN A 95 69.61 0.83 -20.07
C ASN A 95 69.40 0.24 -21.48
N ASN A 96 68.18 0.31 -22.00
CA ASN A 96 67.83 -0.25 -23.30
C ASN A 96 68.15 0.69 -24.47
N ILE A 97 68.54 1.94 -24.19
CA ILE A 97 68.82 2.96 -25.21
C ILE A 97 70.30 3.35 -25.28
N ILE A 98 71.12 2.84 -24.36
CA ILE A 98 72.57 3.09 -24.29
C ILE A 98 73.30 2.02 -25.10
N VAL A 99 74.26 2.47 -25.92
CA VAL A 99 75.16 1.64 -26.72
C VAL A 99 76.46 1.40 -25.93
N GLU A 100 77.25 0.39 -26.30
CA GLU A 100 78.52 0.02 -25.65
C GLU A 100 79.51 1.19 -25.45
N ASP A 101 79.47 2.21 -26.31
CA ASP A 101 80.29 3.43 -26.22
C ASP A 101 79.71 4.52 -25.28
N GLU A 102 78.75 4.17 -24.42
CA GLU A 102 78.00 5.09 -23.53
C GLU A 102 77.19 6.18 -24.27
N SER A 103 77.12 6.09 -25.61
CA SER A 103 76.26 6.96 -26.43
C SER A 103 74.82 6.46 -26.44
N ILE A 104 73.87 7.38 -26.52
CA ILE A 104 72.44 7.06 -26.58
C ILE A 104 72.00 6.97 -28.04
N ASP A 105 71.40 5.85 -28.44
CA ASP A 105 70.89 5.64 -29.81
C ASP A 105 69.40 5.97 -29.91
N PHE A 106 69.06 6.84 -30.86
CA PHE A 106 67.69 7.23 -31.14
C PHE A 106 66.83 6.05 -31.62
N LYS A 107 67.38 5.09 -32.39
CA LYS A 107 66.63 3.92 -32.86
C LYS A 107 66.29 2.96 -31.73
N LEU A 108 67.18 2.83 -30.75
CA LEU A 108 66.90 2.04 -29.56
C LEU A 108 65.83 2.72 -28.71
N ALA A 109 65.84 4.05 -28.60
CA ALA A 109 64.78 4.79 -27.94
C ALA A 109 63.42 4.64 -28.61
N GLU A 110 63.35 4.62 -29.95
CA GLU A 110 62.11 4.32 -30.66
C GLU A 110 61.53 2.96 -30.27
N LYS A 111 62.39 1.94 -30.28
CA LYS A 111 62.01 0.58 -29.91
C LYS A 111 61.58 0.50 -28.44
N GLU A 112 62.29 1.17 -27.54
CA GLU A 112 61.98 1.14 -26.12
C GLU A 112 60.68 1.89 -25.82
N ILE A 113 60.41 3.06 -26.43
CA ILE A 113 59.14 3.76 -26.28
C ILE A 113 57.98 2.85 -26.69
N LEU A 114 58.08 2.21 -27.87
CA LEU A 114 57.05 1.30 -28.35
C LEU A 114 56.87 0.10 -27.40
N ASN A 115 57.97 -0.52 -26.95
CA ASN A 115 57.93 -1.63 -26.01
C ASN A 115 57.30 -1.24 -24.66
N SER A 116 57.64 -0.06 -24.13
CA SER A 116 57.11 0.43 -22.86
C SER A 116 55.62 0.72 -22.95
N ILE A 117 55.14 1.29 -24.06
CA ILE A 117 53.71 1.46 -24.34
C ILE A 117 53.03 0.09 -24.38
N ILE A 118 53.55 -0.85 -25.17
CA ILE A 118 52.98 -2.21 -25.30
C ILE A 118 52.92 -2.91 -23.94
N LYS A 119 53.99 -2.88 -23.14
CA LYS A 119 54.03 -3.49 -21.80
C LYS A 119 52.98 -2.88 -20.87
N SER A 120 52.83 -1.56 -20.90
CA SER A 120 51.84 -0.83 -20.10
C SER A 120 50.41 -1.20 -20.50
N THR A 121 50.13 -1.27 -21.81
CA THR A 121 48.82 -1.64 -22.35
C THR A 121 48.50 -3.13 -22.14
N LEU A 122 49.48 -4.03 -22.27
CA LEU A 122 49.26 -5.46 -21.98
C LEU A 122 48.95 -5.67 -20.49
N SER A 123 49.64 -4.94 -19.60
CA SER A 123 49.33 -4.95 -18.16
C SER A 123 47.89 -4.51 -17.88
N TYR A 124 47.36 -3.55 -18.66
CA TYR A 124 45.95 -3.18 -18.60
C TYR A 124 45.03 -4.31 -19.06
N SER A 125 45.32 -4.93 -20.22
CA SER A 125 44.47 -5.99 -20.76
C SER A 125 44.29 -7.17 -19.79
N LEU A 126 45.31 -7.49 -18.98
CA LEU A 126 45.20 -8.50 -17.93
C LEU A 126 44.26 -8.08 -16.79
N ASN A 127 44.17 -6.77 -16.50
CA ASN A 127 43.22 -6.22 -15.53
C ASN A 127 41.78 -6.07 -16.06
N LEU A 128 41.54 -6.12 -17.38
CA LEU A 128 40.19 -6.12 -17.97
C LEU A 128 39.32 -7.29 -17.46
N ILE A 129 39.93 -8.43 -17.11
CA ILE A 129 39.22 -9.56 -16.50
C ILE A 129 38.51 -9.10 -15.22
N ASN A 130 39.15 -8.27 -14.40
CA ASN A 130 38.55 -7.73 -13.19
C ASN A 130 37.42 -6.74 -13.50
N VAL A 131 37.57 -5.91 -14.55
CA VAL A 131 36.54 -4.96 -15.00
C VAL A 131 35.29 -5.70 -15.46
N HIS A 132 35.39 -6.74 -16.29
CA HIS A 132 34.23 -7.53 -16.71
C HIS A 132 33.54 -8.24 -15.53
N THR A 133 34.29 -8.69 -14.51
CA THR A 133 33.66 -9.22 -13.30
C THR A 133 32.91 -8.14 -12.52
N LEU A 134 33.42 -6.90 -12.52
CA LEU A 134 32.77 -5.76 -11.88
C LEU A 134 31.51 -5.32 -12.65
N GLU A 135 31.57 -5.25 -13.98
CA GLU A 135 30.42 -5.00 -14.85
C GLU A 135 29.32 -6.05 -14.62
N ASN A 136 29.68 -7.34 -14.56
CA ASN A 136 28.73 -8.40 -14.27
C ASN A 136 28.10 -8.26 -12.87
N LYS A 137 28.88 -7.85 -11.86
CA LYS A 137 28.34 -7.56 -10.52
C LYS A 137 27.40 -6.35 -10.56
N LEU A 138 27.79 -5.29 -11.25
CA LEU A 138 26.98 -4.09 -11.42
C LEU A 138 25.66 -4.42 -12.12
N MET A 139 25.70 -5.19 -13.20
CA MET A 139 24.52 -5.63 -13.94
C MET A 139 23.57 -6.43 -13.06
N LYS A 140 24.09 -7.34 -12.22
CA LYS A 140 23.28 -8.06 -11.22
C LYS A 140 22.64 -7.12 -10.20
N VAL A 141 23.41 -6.16 -9.68
CA VAL A 141 22.90 -5.17 -8.72
C VAL A 141 21.81 -4.30 -9.35
N THR A 142 22.02 -3.82 -10.57
CA THR A 142 21.02 -3.04 -11.33
C THR A 142 19.75 -3.85 -11.56
N HIS A 143 19.88 -5.13 -11.94
CA HIS A 143 18.72 -6.00 -12.10
C HIS A 143 17.96 -6.19 -10.79
N ASN A 144 18.67 -6.45 -9.69
CA ASN A 144 18.05 -6.59 -8.36
C ASN A 144 17.37 -5.29 -7.90
N TYR A 145 17.99 -4.13 -8.18
CA TYR A 145 17.41 -2.83 -7.87
C TYR A 145 16.11 -2.59 -8.63
N ASN A 146 16.09 -2.89 -9.94
CA ASN A 146 14.89 -2.74 -10.76
C ASN A 146 13.77 -3.66 -10.28
N ASN A 147 14.08 -4.93 -9.97
CA ASN A 147 13.08 -5.86 -9.42
C ASN A 147 12.53 -5.34 -8.08
N LEU A 148 13.40 -4.85 -7.20
CA LEU A 148 12.96 -4.28 -5.92
C LEU A 148 12.12 -3.01 -6.10
N LEU A 149 12.43 -2.19 -7.11
CA LEU A 149 11.64 -1.00 -7.45
C LEU A 149 10.25 -1.40 -7.96
N ASP A 150 10.16 -2.45 -8.76
CA ASP A 150 8.88 -3.00 -9.23
C ASP A 150 8.05 -3.54 -8.05
N ASP A 151 8.67 -4.31 -7.15
CA ASP A 151 8.03 -4.82 -5.92
C ASP A 151 7.53 -3.66 -5.04
N TYR A 152 8.35 -2.62 -4.85
CA TYR A 152 7.98 -1.43 -4.10
C TYR A 152 6.76 -0.72 -4.71
N ASN A 153 6.76 -0.54 -6.03
CA ASN A 153 5.66 0.09 -6.75
C ASN A 153 4.37 -0.75 -6.67
N GLN A 154 4.48 -2.08 -6.64
CA GLN A 154 3.34 -2.96 -6.42
C GLN A 154 2.77 -2.78 -5.00
N VAL A 155 3.62 -2.82 -3.97
CA VAL A 155 3.19 -2.63 -2.57
C VAL A 155 2.56 -1.25 -2.37
N LEU A 156 3.07 -0.21 -3.04
CA LEU A 156 2.49 1.13 -2.98
C LEU A 156 1.03 1.12 -3.48
N LYS A 157 0.78 0.49 -4.63
CA LYS A 157 -0.58 0.35 -5.19
C LYS A 157 -1.50 -0.47 -4.30
N GLU A 158 -1.01 -1.60 -3.78
CA GLU A 158 -1.78 -2.43 -2.85
C GLU A 158 -2.17 -1.66 -1.59
N ASN A 159 -1.26 -0.84 -1.06
CA ASN A 159 -1.52 -0.01 0.10
C ASN A 159 -2.53 1.13 -0.19
N GLU A 160 -2.50 1.72 -1.39
CA GLU A 160 -3.51 2.69 -1.82
C GLU A 160 -4.91 2.05 -1.87
N VAL A 161 -5.02 0.86 -2.48
CA VAL A 161 -6.29 0.11 -2.54
C VAL A 161 -6.78 -0.25 -1.13
N LEU A 162 -5.92 -0.83 -0.29
CA LEU A 162 -6.27 -1.17 1.10
C LEU A 162 -6.67 0.05 1.93
N SER A 163 -6.03 1.20 1.70
CA SER A 163 -6.40 2.45 2.36
C SER A 163 -7.78 2.93 1.92
N GLN A 164 -8.14 2.74 0.65
CA GLN A 164 -9.47 3.06 0.16
C GLN A 164 -10.53 2.13 0.76
N GLU A 165 -10.29 0.81 0.72
CA GLU A 165 -11.18 -0.20 1.31
C GLU A 165 -11.41 0.05 2.82
N ASN A 166 -10.35 0.42 3.55
CA ASN A 166 -10.48 0.79 4.97
C ASN A 166 -11.36 2.04 5.19
N ASN A 167 -11.30 3.01 4.29
CA ASN A 167 -12.13 4.21 4.39
C ASN A 167 -13.60 3.88 4.14
N GLU A 168 -13.88 3.05 3.13
CA GLU A 168 -15.23 2.55 2.82
C GLU A 168 -15.81 1.75 4.00
N LEU A 169 -15.05 0.79 4.54
CA LEU A 169 -15.45 0.03 5.74
C LEU A 169 -15.70 0.95 6.96
N MET A 170 -14.92 2.01 7.12
CA MET A 170 -15.11 2.97 8.22
C MET A 170 -16.38 3.82 8.03
N GLU A 171 -16.82 4.05 6.80
CA GLU A 171 -18.09 4.70 6.48
C GLU A 171 -19.26 3.76 6.78
N ASP A 172 -19.19 2.51 6.32
CA ASP A 172 -20.19 1.46 6.61
C ASP A 172 -20.38 1.26 8.12
N ILE A 173 -19.28 1.24 8.89
CA ILE A 173 -19.33 1.11 10.35
C ILE A 173 -20.07 2.31 10.98
N LYS A 174 -19.88 3.54 10.45
CA LYS A 174 -20.56 4.72 10.96
C LYS A 174 -22.05 4.68 10.63
N GLU A 175 -22.40 4.28 9.41
CA GLU A 175 -23.79 4.14 8.99
C GLU A 175 -24.50 3.09 9.84
N LEU A 176 -23.93 1.89 9.97
CA LEU A 176 -24.49 0.82 10.80
C LEU A 176 -24.65 1.24 12.26
N LYS A 177 -23.69 2.01 12.80
CA LYS A 177 -23.78 2.55 14.16
C LYS A 177 -24.91 3.58 14.30
N SER A 178 -25.13 4.41 13.29
CA SER A 178 -26.26 5.34 13.23
C SER A 178 -27.59 4.58 13.20
N ASP A 179 -27.71 3.59 12.32
CA ASP A 179 -28.90 2.75 12.19
C ASP A 179 -29.19 1.97 13.47
N PHE A 180 -28.15 1.43 14.11
CA PHE A 180 -28.28 0.75 15.39
C PHE A 180 -28.79 1.69 16.48
N ASN A 181 -28.28 2.93 16.53
CA ASN A 181 -28.78 3.92 17.49
C ASN A 181 -30.24 4.31 17.20
N ALA A 182 -30.59 4.50 15.92
CA ALA A 182 -31.97 4.79 15.53
C ALA A 182 -32.92 3.63 15.89
N PHE A 183 -32.49 2.39 15.65
CA PHE A 183 -33.21 1.20 16.05
C PHE A 183 -33.37 1.14 17.58
N LYS A 184 -32.30 1.37 18.33
CA LYS A 184 -32.32 1.37 19.79
C LYS A 184 -33.32 2.40 20.34
N LEU A 185 -33.33 3.62 19.79
CA LEU A 185 -34.29 4.66 20.18
C LEU A 185 -35.73 4.24 19.88
N ARG A 186 -35.99 3.65 18.70
CA ARG A 186 -37.33 3.12 18.37
C ARG A 186 -37.74 1.98 19.30
N TYR A 187 -36.81 1.11 19.64
CA TYR A 187 -37.05 0.00 20.57
C TYR A 187 -37.39 0.53 21.96
N GLU A 188 -36.61 1.47 22.50
CA GLU A 188 -36.88 2.12 23.77
C GLU A 188 -38.23 2.87 23.76
N ASP A 189 -38.58 3.57 22.66
CA ASP A 189 -39.88 4.23 22.50
C ASP A 189 -41.05 3.24 22.59
N ILE A 190 -40.96 2.08 21.92
CA ILE A 190 -42.00 1.04 21.97
C ILE A 190 -42.17 0.48 23.38
N TYR A 191 -41.09 0.18 24.10
CA TYR A 191 -41.17 -0.34 25.46
C TYR A 191 -41.55 0.72 26.50
N SER A 192 -41.32 2.00 26.22
CA SER A 192 -41.74 3.11 27.07
C SER A 192 -43.23 3.42 26.95
N LYS A 193 -43.86 3.03 25.84
CA LYS A 193 -45.31 3.09 25.69
C LYS A 193 -45.92 1.96 26.51
N GLU A 194 -46.90 2.30 27.34
CA GLU A 194 -47.71 1.33 28.09
C GLU A 194 -48.61 0.55 27.11
N ILE A 195 -48.02 -0.36 26.34
CA ILE A 195 -48.73 -1.16 25.34
C ILE A 195 -49.54 -2.24 26.07
N LEU A 196 -50.83 -2.34 25.75
CA LEU A 196 -51.68 -3.44 26.20
C LEU A 196 -51.32 -4.71 25.42
N GLU A 197 -50.88 -5.75 26.13
CA GLU A 197 -50.67 -7.07 25.55
C GLU A 197 -52.02 -7.78 25.34
N ILE A 198 -52.21 -8.42 24.19
CA ILE A 198 -53.45 -9.11 23.83
C ILE A 198 -53.34 -10.58 24.23
N PHE A 199 -54.30 -11.07 25.00
CA PHE A 199 -54.38 -12.45 25.43
C PHE A 199 -55.71 -13.09 24.99
N SER A 200 -55.65 -14.38 24.63
CA SER A 200 -56.83 -15.20 24.33
C SER A 200 -57.67 -15.40 25.60
N LEU A 201 -58.96 -15.06 25.54
CA LEU A 201 -59.86 -15.14 26.68
C LEU A 201 -60.12 -16.59 27.09
N ASP A 202 -60.28 -17.48 26.11
CA ASP A 202 -60.55 -18.90 26.34
C ASP A 202 -59.37 -19.57 27.04
N ASP A 203 -58.16 -19.31 26.58
CA ASP A 203 -56.94 -19.89 27.15
C ASP A 203 -56.68 -19.37 28.56
N LEU A 204 -56.85 -18.07 28.79
CA LEU A 204 -56.72 -17.46 30.12
C LEU A 204 -57.77 -17.98 31.10
N TRP A 205 -59.01 -18.15 30.64
CA TRP A 205 -60.10 -18.66 31.45
C TRP A 205 -59.87 -20.11 31.85
N GLN A 206 -59.42 -20.94 30.91
CA GLN A 206 -59.01 -22.32 31.16
C GLN A 206 -57.83 -22.42 32.12
N GLU A 207 -56.80 -21.61 31.92
CA GLU A 207 -55.61 -21.63 32.77
C GLU A 207 -55.94 -21.20 34.21
N THR A 208 -56.79 -20.18 34.35
CA THR A 208 -57.14 -19.60 35.65
C THR A 208 -58.15 -20.44 36.42
N PHE A 209 -59.15 -21.01 35.72
CA PHE A 209 -60.31 -21.62 36.35
C PHE A 209 -60.50 -23.10 36.02
N ARG A 210 -59.71 -23.66 35.10
CA ARG A 210 -59.75 -25.06 34.64
C ARG A 210 -61.14 -25.51 34.21
N GLN A 211 -61.84 -24.63 33.50
CA GLN A 211 -63.21 -24.79 33.02
C GLN A 211 -63.32 -24.18 31.62
N ASP A 212 -64.13 -24.80 30.77
CA ASP A 212 -64.50 -24.23 29.48
C ASP A 212 -65.30 -22.93 29.67
N LEU A 213 -64.98 -21.91 28.87
CA LEU A 213 -65.72 -20.66 28.86
C LEU A 213 -67.09 -20.91 28.22
N LEU A 214 -68.14 -20.84 29.03
CA LEU A 214 -69.50 -21.17 28.57
C LEU A 214 -70.19 -20.03 27.82
N ASP A 215 -69.82 -18.77 28.08
CA ASP A 215 -70.48 -17.60 27.48
C ASP A 215 -69.55 -16.35 27.49
N GLY A 216 -68.74 -16.20 26.44
CA GLY A 216 -67.77 -15.10 26.30
C GLY A 216 -68.43 -13.72 26.22
N ASP A 217 -69.67 -13.64 25.73
CA ASP A 217 -70.40 -12.39 25.56
C ASP A 217 -70.75 -11.74 26.91
N ARG A 218 -70.97 -12.54 27.96
CA ARG A 218 -71.22 -12.02 29.32
C ARG A 218 -70.00 -11.31 29.90
N ILE A 219 -68.79 -11.77 29.56
CA ILE A 219 -67.54 -11.15 30.02
C ILE A 219 -67.31 -9.82 29.30
N VAL A 220 -67.61 -9.75 28.00
CA VAL A 220 -67.56 -8.52 27.21
C VAL A 220 -68.54 -7.48 27.78
N ILE A 221 -69.80 -7.87 28.00
CA ILE A 221 -70.84 -6.97 28.54
C ILE A 221 -70.51 -6.51 29.96
N ALA A 222 -70.00 -7.39 30.81
CA ALA A 222 -69.58 -7.01 32.16
C ALA A 222 -68.42 -6.01 32.11
N THR A 223 -67.41 -6.27 31.28
CA THR A 223 -66.24 -5.38 31.17
C THR A 223 -66.59 -4.01 30.62
N ASP A 224 -67.45 -3.93 29.60
CA ASP A 224 -67.91 -2.65 29.04
C ASP A 224 -68.77 -1.82 30.03
N LYS A 225 -69.48 -2.49 30.94
CA LYS A 225 -70.24 -1.80 32.01
C LYS A 225 -69.37 -1.24 33.12
N PHE A 226 -68.28 -1.92 33.48
CA PHE A 226 -67.39 -1.48 34.56
C PHE A 226 -66.27 -0.53 34.09
N LYS A 227 -65.94 -0.52 32.79
CA LYS A 227 -64.90 0.33 32.16
C LYS A 227 -63.62 0.47 33.00
N PRO A 228 -62.89 -0.64 33.24
CA PRO A 228 -61.60 -0.56 33.92
C PRO A 228 -60.57 0.24 33.11
N ASP A 229 -59.68 0.96 33.81
CA ASP A 229 -58.50 1.58 33.20
C ASP A 229 -57.52 0.48 32.74
N ASP A 230 -56.92 0.65 31.56
CA ASP A 230 -55.90 -0.23 30.97
C ASP A 230 -56.31 -1.69 30.72
N ILE A 231 -57.62 -1.99 30.62
CA ILE A 231 -58.13 -3.32 30.25
C ILE A 231 -59.25 -3.18 29.20
N LEU A 232 -59.09 -3.86 28.07
CA LEU A 232 -60.09 -3.92 26.99
C LEU A 232 -60.45 -5.37 26.70
N VAL A 233 -61.74 -5.69 26.56
CA VAL A 233 -62.21 -7.04 26.23
C VAL A 233 -63.12 -6.98 25.01
N GLY A 234 -62.85 -7.81 24.01
CA GLY A 234 -63.66 -7.87 22.79
C GLY A 234 -63.32 -9.08 21.92
N GLN A 235 -64.33 -9.61 21.21
CA GLN A 235 -64.18 -10.70 20.23
C GLN A 235 -63.34 -11.90 20.70
N GLY A 236 -63.50 -12.32 21.96
CA GLY A 236 -62.76 -13.47 22.50
C GLY A 236 -61.34 -13.18 22.98
N PHE A 237 -60.93 -11.91 23.07
CA PHE A 237 -59.61 -11.50 23.57
C PHE A 237 -59.71 -10.46 24.69
N ILE A 238 -58.72 -10.45 25.58
CA ILE A 238 -58.51 -9.46 26.64
C ILE A 238 -57.15 -8.78 26.43
N ALA A 239 -57.14 -7.47 26.27
CA ALA A 239 -55.95 -6.64 26.21
C ALA A 239 -55.68 -6.01 27.59
N SER A 240 -54.47 -6.17 28.11
CA SER A 240 -54.07 -5.70 29.44
C SER A 240 -52.56 -5.45 29.47
N GLN A 241 -52.09 -4.50 30.29
CA GLN A 241 -50.65 -4.23 30.47
C GLN A 241 -49.85 -5.46 30.95
N SER A 242 -50.51 -6.42 31.62
CA SER A 242 -49.89 -7.68 32.02
C SER A 242 -50.91 -8.82 32.10
N LYS A 243 -50.40 -10.05 31.98
CA LYS A 243 -51.20 -11.27 32.16
C LYS A 243 -51.83 -11.36 33.55
N GLU A 244 -51.12 -10.92 34.59
CA GLU A 244 -51.62 -10.95 35.97
C GLU A 244 -52.82 -10.02 36.18
N LYS A 245 -52.77 -8.79 35.64
CA LYS A 245 -53.89 -7.84 35.68
C LYS A 245 -55.12 -8.40 34.94
N ALA A 246 -54.92 -9.06 33.81
CA ALA A 246 -56.00 -9.73 33.07
C ALA A 246 -56.65 -10.84 33.92
N ILE A 247 -55.84 -11.66 34.61
CA ILE A 247 -56.33 -12.73 35.49
C ILE A 247 -57.09 -12.18 36.70
N GLU A 248 -56.58 -11.12 37.34
CA GLU A 248 -57.26 -10.45 38.44
C GLU A 248 -58.62 -9.91 38.02
N TRP A 249 -58.68 -9.27 36.85
CA TRP A 249 -59.93 -8.78 36.28
C TRP A 249 -60.92 -9.92 35.99
N LEU A 250 -60.45 -11.03 35.42
CA LEU A 250 -61.30 -12.21 35.19
C LEU A 250 -61.82 -12.83 36.49
N LYS A 251 -61.05 -12.80 37.59
CA LYS A 251 -61.54 -13.20 38.92
C LYS A 251 -62.62 -12.26 39.44
N ILE A 252 -62.44 -10.94 39.27
CA ILE A 252 -63.44 -9.93 39.65
C ILE A 252 -64.74 -10.13 38.86
N ILE A 253 -64.65 -10.30 37.53
CA ILE A 253 -65.80 -10.61 36.68
C ILE A 253 -66.46 -11.92 37.11
N ARG A 254 -65.68 -12.97 37.38
CA ARG A 254 -66.23 -14.25 37.82
C ARG A 254 -66.98 -14.09 39.15
N THR A 255 -66.43 -13.37 40.11
CA THR A 255 -67.12 -13.10 41.37
C THR A 255 -68.40 -12.30 41.13
N ALA A 256 -68.36 -11.28 40.27
CA ALA A 256 -69.55 -10.52 39.89
C ALA A 256 -70.61 -11.40 39.20
N LEU A 257 -70.20 -12.29 38.29
CA LEU A 257 -71.08 -13.24 37.61
C LEU A 257 -71.66 -14.27 38.58
N ILE A 258 -70.89 -14.80 39.53
CA ILE A 258 -71.40 -15.68 40.59
C ILE A 258 -72.43 -14.94 41.44
N PHE A 259 -72.19 -13.69 41.82
CA PHE A 259 -73.17 -12.89 42.56
C PHE A 259 -74.44 -12.59 41.74
N VAL A 260 -74.33 -12.46 40.42
CA VAL A 260 -75.47 -12.28 39.51
C VAL A 260 -76.21 -13.60 39.28
N ASP A 261 -75.52 -14.73 39.21
CA ASP A 261 -76.09 -16.07 39.05
C ASP A 261 -76.71 -16.61 40.38
N ASP A 262 -76.12 -16.31 41.54
CA ASP A 262 -76.72 -16.59 42.86
C ASP A 262 -77.99 -15.74 43.08
N ASN A 263 -78.03 -14.52 42.52
CA ASN A 263 -79.24 -13.69 42.46
C ASN A 263 -80.15 -14.02 41.25
N ALA A 264 -79.79 -14.94 40.35
CA ALA A 264 -80.63 -15.33 39.23
C ALA A 264 -81.87 -16.14 39.67
N GLY A 265 -81.87 -16.67 40.90
CA GLY A 265 -83.06 -17.20 41.56
C GLY A 265 -84.11 -16.13 41.87
N ASP A 266 -83.68 -14.91 42.19
CA ASP A 266 -84.58 -13.79 42.51
C ASP A 266 -84.92 -12.93 41.27
N LEU A 267 -84.03 -12.86 40.27
CA LEU A 267 -84.28 -12.10 39.03
C LEU A 267 -85.16 -12.83 37.99
N LYS A 268 -85.35 -14.15 38.11
CA LYS A 268 -86.32 -14.89 37.27
C LYS A 268 -87.80 -14.64 37.63
N LYS A 269 -88.07 -13.86 38.68
CA LYS A 269 -89.43 -13.34 38.99
C LYS A 269 -89.75 -12.00 38.32
N GLU A 270 -88.79 -11.34 37.68
CA GLU A 270 -88.99 -10.05 37.01
C GLU A 270 -88.91 -10.12 35.47
N SER A 271 -88.81 -11.31 34.86
CA SER A 271 -88.96 -11.45 33.42
C SER A 271 -90.43 -11.41 33.01
N GLY A 272 -90.86 -10.29 32.42
CA GLY A 272 -92.14 -10.14 31.71
C GLY A 272 -91.94 -9.65 30.26
N ILE A 273 -91.50 -10.58 29.39
CA ILE A 273 -91.87 -10.85 27.98
C ILE A 273 -92.28 -9.69 27.03
N GLY A 274 -91.69 -9.72 25.81
CA GLY A 274 -92.32 -9.32 24.52
C GLY A 274 -91.38 -8.50 23.62
N GLU A 275 -90.55 -9.12 22.76
CA GLU A 275 -90.79 -9.52 21.34
C GLU A 275 -90.93 -8.38 20.30
N GLU A 276 -90.17 -8.58 19.22
CA GLU A 276 -90.32 -8.11 17.81
C GLU A 276 -89.66 -6.80 17.31
N GLU A 277 -88.61 -7.03 16.50
CA GLU A 277 -88.24 -6.47 15.18
C GLU A 277 -88.71 -5.06 14.76
N ASN A 278 -87.75 -4.24 14.32
CA ASN A 278 -87.58 -3.85 12.90
C ASN A 278 -86.38 -2.88 12.71
N ILE A 279 -85.60 -3.13 11.66
CA ILE A 279 -84.53 -2.25 11.14
C ILE A 279 -85.18 -1.18 10.24
N PRO A 280 -84.61 0.03 10.13
CA PRO A 280 -84.30 0.49 8.78
C PRO A 280 -82.89 1.07 8.62
N GLU A 281 -82.39 0.85 7.41
CA GLU A 281 -81.22 1.43 6.77
C GLU A 281 -81.25 2.96 6.80
N ASP A 282 -80.09 3.59 7.04
CA ASP A 282 -79.77 4.89 6.44
C ASP A 282 -78.38 4.79 5.81
N LYS A 283 -78.37 4.80 4.48
CA LYS A 283 -77.20 5.10 3.64
C LYS A 283 -77.12 6.61 3.54
N ASP A 284 -75.98 7.19 3.92
CA ASP A 284 -75.52 8.46 3.39
C ASP A 284 -74.00 8.43 3.25
N ASP A 285 -73.59 8.40 1.99
CA ASP A 285 -72.44 9.03 1.33
C ASP A 285 -71.23 9.42 2.16
N TYR A 286 -70.05 8.89 1.79
CA TYR A 286 -68.93 9.73 1.36
C TYR A 286 -68.02 8.96 0.39
N ASP A 287 -67.97 9.46 -0.85
CA ASP A 287 -66.95 9.14 -1.86
C ASP A 287 -65.55 9.38 -1.26
N MET A 288 -64.83 8.29 -0.97
CA MET A 288 -63.41 8.33 -0.69
C MET A 288 -62.67 8.49 -2.03
N SER A 289 -62.06 9.66 -2.22
CA SER A 289 -61.11 9.88 -3.32
C SER A 289 -59.92 8.94 -3.17
N ASN A 290 -59.78 8.01 -4.11
CA ASN A 290 -58.59 7.20 -4.29
C ASN A 290 -57.38 8.10 -4.57
N THR A 291 -56.41 8.09 -3.67
CA THR A 291 -55.03 8.51 -3.98
C THR A 291 -54.05 7.60 -3.24
N PHE A 292 -54.02 6.34 -3.65
CA PHE A 292 -52.83 5.50 -3.52
C PHE A 292 -52.27 5.33 -4.93
N GLU A 293 -51.41 6.27 -5.32
CA GLU A 293 -50.52 6.11 -6.47
C GLU A 293 -49.15 5.67 -5.93
N ASN A 294 -48.81 4.41 -6.25
CA ASN A 294 -47.49 3.93 -6.64
C ASN A 294 -46.29 4.40 -5.80
N PHE A 295 -46.06 3.69 -4.69
CA PHE A 295 -44.70 3.39 -4.27
C PHE A 295 -44.38 1.98 -4.77
N TRP A 296 -43.30 1.84 -5.54
CA TRP A 296 -42.78 0.66 -6.27
C TRP A 296 -43.03 0.69 -7.79
N ASP A 297 -42.25 1.53 -8.47
CA ASP A 297 -41.34 1.11 -9.56
C ASP A 297 -40.20 2.14 -9.70
#